data_AF-A0A2N2D0L1-F1
#
_entry.id   AF-A0A2N2D0L1-F1
#
_cell.length_a   1.000
_cell.length_b   1.000
_cell.length_c   1.000
_cell.angle_alpha   90.00
_cell.angle_beta   90.00
_cell.angle_gamma   90.00
#
_symmetry.space_group_name_H-M   'P 1'
#
loop_
_entity.id
_entity.type
_entity.pdbx_description
1 polymer ?
#
loop_
_entity_poly.entity_id
_entity_poly.type
_entity_poly.pdbx_seq_one_letter_code
_entity_poly.pdbx_strand_id
1 'polypeptide(L)' 'MRLYWQFDYLTDFGRKTRYFYGTEAAAQRRIKKYKCDMKGLRNLSKTTAQYLKMEKKAHFIDL' A
#
# COMPACT_ATOMS: atom_id res chain seq x y z
N MET A 1 6.44 13.52 7.41
CA MET A 1 5.49 13.81 6.31
C MET A 1 4.72 12.55 5.97
N ARG A 2 3.38 12.60 5.87
CA ARG A 2 2.55 11.43 5.52
C ARG A 2 2.34 11.38 4.01
N LEU A 3 2.49 10.19 3.44
CA LEU A 3 2.42 9.93 2.01
C LEU A 3 1.48 8.76 1.75
N TYR A 4 1.05 8.62 0.52
CA TYR A 4 0.26 7.49 0.07
C TYR A 4 1.19 6.39 -0.44
N TRP A 5 0.90 5.16 -0.05
CA TRP A 5 1.73 4.02 -0.41
C TRP A 5 0.88 2.93 -1.03
N GLN A 6 1.43 2.28 -2.04
CA GLN A 6 0.91 1.03 -2.59
C GLN A 6 1.88 -0.08 -2.25
N PHE A 7 1.34 -1.14 -1.67
CA PHE A 7 2.05 -2.37 -1.36
C PHE A 7 1.47 -3.52 -2.17
N ASP A 8 2.26 -3.99 -3.11
CA ASP A 8 1.97 -5.20 -3.89
C ASP A 8 2.73 -6.38 -3.28
N TYR A 9 2.06 -7.51 -3.11
CA TYR A 9 2.69 -8.71 -2.58
C TYR A 9 2.09 -9.98 -3.18
N LEU A 10 2.90 -11.03 -3.26
CA LEU A 10 2.47 -12.34 -3.75
C LEU A 10 2.26 -13.31 -2.58
N THR A 11 1.10 -13.94 -2.54
CA THR A 11 0.79 -15.01 -1.58
C THR A 11 0.51 -16.31 -2.33
N ASP A 12 0.42 -17.43 -1.62
CA ASP A 12 0.01 -18.73 -2.20
C ASP A 12 -1.32 -18.63 -3.00
N PHE A 13 -2.17 -17.67 -2.64
CA PHE A 13 -3.46 -17.41 -3.29
C PHE A 13 -3.40 -16.34 -4.39
N GLY A 14 -2.20 -15.97 -4.84
CA GLY A 14 -1.96 -14.99 -5.90
C GLY A 14 -1.57 -13.60 -5.42
N ARG A 15 -1.51 -12.67 -6.39
CA ARG A 15 -1.07 -11.29 -6.20
C ARG A 15 -2.14 -10.45 -5.51
N LYS A 16 -1.74 -9.71 -4.49
CA LYS A 16 -2.60 -8.80 -3.74
C LYS A 16 -1.97 -7.41 -3.67
N THR A 17 -2.84 -6.40 -3.56
CA THR A 17 -2.44 -5.01 -3.40
C THR A 17 -3.13 -4.42 -2.17
N ARG A 18 -2.39 -3.67 -1.36
CA ARG A 18 -2.92 -2.88 -0.25
C ARG A 18 -2.44 -1.43 -0.37
N TYR A 19 -3.27 -0.52 0.10
CA TYR A 19 -2.95 0.90 0.11
C TYR A 19 -2.84 1.42 1.55
N PHE A 20 -1.85 2.27 1.79
CA PHE A 20 -1.58 2.86 3.09
C PHE A 20 -1.49 4.38 3.01
N TYR A 21 -1.82 5.06 4.10
CA TYR A 21 -1.60 6.49 4.27
C TYR A 21 -0.84 6.74 5.58
N GLY A 22 0.43 7.13 5.48
CA GLY A 22 1.30 7.21 6.65
C GLY A 22 2.73 7.60 6.32
N THR A 23 3.61 7.53 7.31
CA THR A 23 5.05 7.75 7.10
C THR A 23 5.71 6.54 6.45
N GLU A 24 6.84 6.74 5.78
CA GLU A 24 7.62 5.64 5.20
C GLU A 24 8.00 4.59 6.25
N ALA A 25 8.48 5.04 7.42
CA ALA A 25 8.84 4.14 8.51
C ALA A 25 7.65 3.30 9.00
N ALA A 26 6.45 3.89 9.09
CA ALA A 26 5.24 3.16 9.46
C ALA A 26 4.84 2.12 8.40
N ALA A 27 4.89 2.48 7.12
CA ALA A 27 4.63 1.57 6.00
C ALA A 27 5.62 0.40 5.98
N GLN A 28 6.92 0.69 6.10
CA GLN A 28 8.00 -0.31 6.17
C GLN A 28 7.81 -1.29 7.32
N ARG A 29 7.52 -0.78 8.54
CA ARG A 29 7.22 -1.63 9.70
C ARG A 29 6.00 -2.51 9.47
N ARG A 30 4.96 -1.99 8.80
CA ARG A 30 3.73 -2.75 8.50
C ARG A 30 4.00 -3.88 7.50
N ILE A 31 4.68 -3.61 6.39
CA ILE A 31 4.94 -4.63 5.35
C ILE A 31 5.92 -5.72 5.81
N LYS A 32 6.79 -5.42 6.77
CA LYS A 32 7.70 -6.42 7.37
C LYS A 32 6.92 -7.58 8.00
N LYS A 33 5.72 -7.33 8.53
CA LYS A 33 4.87 -8.35 9.16
C LYS A 33 4.22 -9.34 8.18
N TYR A 34 4.21 -9.05 6.89
CA TYR A 34 3.61 -9.94 5.88
C TYR A 34 4.60 -11.06 5.53
N LYS A 35 4.15 -12.31 5.59
CA LYS A 35 4.86 -13.47 5.02
C LYS A 35 4.37 -13.65 3.58
N CYS A 36 5.24 -13.35 2.61
CA CYS A 36 4.92 -13.36 1.18
C CYS A 36 6.23 -13.42 0.38
N ASP A 37 6.19 -14.03 -0.80
CA ASP A 37 7.38 -14.34 -1.59
C ASP A 37 7.96 -13.11 -2.31
N MET A 38 7.08 -12.18 -2.69
CA MET A 38 7.46 -10.90 -3.28
C MET A 38 6.78 -9.74 -2.57
N LYS A 39 7.53 -8.66 -2.40
CA LYS A 39 7.10 -7.40 -1.79
C LYS A 39 7.53 -6.23 -2.67
N GLY A 40 6.58 -5.42 -3.11
CA GLY A 40 6.82 -4.15 -3.78
C GLY A 40 6.13 -3.03 -3.02
N LEU A 41 6.89 -2.07 -2.50
CA LEU A 41 6.34 -0.86 -1.88
C LEU A 41 6.70 0.34 -2.75
N ARG A 42 5.70 1.12 -3.15
CA ARG A 42 5.91 2.36 -3.91
C ARG A 42 5.08 3.50 -3.35
N ASN A 43 5.62 4.71 -3.45
CA ASN A 43 4.91 5.93 -3.13
C ASN A 43 3.92 6.26 -4.27
N LEU A 44 2.75 6.77 -3.91
CA LEU A 44 1.75 7.27 -4.83
C LEU A 44 1.63 8.79 -4.74
N SER A 45 1.51 9.44 -5.89
CA SER A 45 1.09 10.84 -5.93
C SER A 45 -0.30 11.01 -5.32
N LYS A 46 -0.59 12.21 -4.79
CA LYS A 46 -1.91 12.55 -4.24
C LYS A 46 -3.02 12.36 -5.28
N THR A 47 -2.77 12.75 -6.53
CA THR A 47 -3.71 12.63 -7.65
C THR A 47 -4.05 11.16 -7.92
N THR A 48 -3.04 10.29 -7.95
CA THR A 48 -3.24 8.85 -8.13
C THR A 48 -4.01 8.24 -6.97
N ALA A 49 -3.72 8.65 -5.73
CA ALA A 49 -4.43 8.16 -4.55
C ALA A 49 -5.91 8.60 -4.55
N GLN A 50 -6.21 9.83 -4.97
CA GLN A 50 -7.59 10.32 -5.11
C GLN A 50 -8.36 9.53 -6.17
N TYR A 51 -7.76 9.30 -7.35
CA TYR A 51 -8.35 8.46 -8.39
C TYR A 51 -8.67 7.05 -7.86
N LEU A 52 -7.73 6.41 -7.15
CA LEU A 52 -7.94 5.09 -6.57
C LEU A 52 -9.08 5.09 -5.54
N LYS A 53 -9.17 6.12 -4.71
CA LYS A 53 -10.21 6.24 -3.68
C LYS A 53 -11.60 6.47 -4.29
N MET A 54 -11.71 7.33 -5.31
CA MET A 54 -13.00 7.71 -5.90
C MET A 54 -13.48 6.70 -6.94
N GLU A 55 -12.64 6.40 -7.93
CA GLU A 55 -13.03 5.61 -9.10
C GLU A 55 -12.94 4.11 -8.82
N LYS A 56 -11.89 3.68 -8.10
CA LYS A 56 -11.67 2.27 -7.80
C LYS A 56 -12.15 1.86 -6.41
N LYS A 57 -12.72 2.81 -5.64
CA LYS A 57 -13.20 2.61 -4.25
C LYS A 57 -12.14 1.92 -3.37
N ALA A 58 -10.87 2.20 -3.63
CA ALA A 58 -9.77 1.56 -2.92
C ALA A 58 -9.72 2.04 -1.46
N HIS A 59 -9.61 1.10 -0.53
CA HIS A 59 -9.47 1.40 0.88
C HIS A 59 -8.01 1.68 1.24
N PHE A 60 -7.77 2.83 1.88
CA PHE A 60 -6.47 3.22 2.41
C PHE A 60 -6.44 3.01 3.92
N ILE A 61 -5.50 2.20 4.39
CA ILE A 61 -5.28 1.94 5.81
C ILE A 61 -4.43 3.07 6.39
N ASP A 62 -4.91 3.70 7.46
CA ASP A 62 -4.18 4.73 8.21
C ASP A 62 -3.05 4.07 9.04
N LEU A 63 -1.82 4.60 8.94
CA LEU A 63 -0.59 4.09 9.58
C LEU A 63 0.22 5.17 10.31
#